data_AF-A0AAJ1UM15-F1
#
_entry.id   AF-A0AAJ1UM15-F1
#
_cell.length_a   1.000
_cell.length_b   1.000
_cell.length_c   1.000
_cell.angle_alpha   90.00
_cell.angle_beta   90.00
_cell.angle_gamma   90.00
#
_symmetry.space_group_name_H-M   'P 1'
#
loop_
_entity.id
_entity.type
_entity.pdbx_description
1 polymer ?
#
loop_
_entity_poly.entity_id
_entity_poly.type
_entity_poly.pdbx_seq_one_letter_code
_entity_poly.pdbx_strand_id
1 'polypeptide(L)'
;AALKGAQQIGFTLISLTFSLIAVLIPLLFMTEVVGRLFREFAITLAVSILISLVVSLTLTPMMCARLLPPHAERPPGLLDRLQARYAGWLDITLRHQRLTLLAMLATVALTGLLLIGSYSICYLLALDHGITPGVLATLLGAQPILTLALLERRFPPLRLAGLLLALCGLGMVMFQSIGMARFSLAGMAFAF
;
A
#
# COMPACT_ATOMS: atom_id res chain seq x y z
N ALA A 1 12.76 -30.05 -22.03
CA ALA A 1 12.00 -28.78 -21.93
C ALA A 1 11.96 -28.25 -20.49
N ALA A 2 11.53 -29.05 -19.51
CA ALA A 2 11.37 -28.63 -18.11
C ALA A 2 12.63 -28.03 -17.45
N LEU A 3 13.83 -28.57 -17.69
CA LEU A 3 15.10 -28.02 -17.16
C LEU A 3 15.44 -26.61 -17.69
N LYS A 4 15.27 -26.37 -19.00
CA LYS A 4 15.49 -25.04 -19.60
C LYS A 4 14.43 -24.03 -19.15
N GLY A 5 13.16 -24.46 -19.07
CA GLY A 5 12.07 -23.63 -18.55
C GLY A 5 12.26 -23.26 -17.08
N ALA A 6 12.70 -24.21 -16.25
CA ALA A 6 13.00 -23.97 -14.84
C ALA A 6 14.16 -22.97 -14.66
N GLN A 7 15.19 -23.00 -15.51
CA GLN A 7 16.28 -22.01 -15.44
C GLN A 7 15.82 -20.59 -15.81
N GLN A 8 15.01 -20.42 -16.86
CA GLN A 8 14.51 -19.10 -17.27
C GLN A 8 13.54 -18.50 -16.23
N ILE A 9 12.60 -19.30 -15.75
CA ILE A 9 11.63 -18.87 -14.73
C ILE A 9 12.32 -18.66 -13.38
N GLY A 10 13.30 -19.50 -13.03
CA GLY A 10 14.02 -19.41 -11.77
C GLY A 10 14.80 -18.10 -11.63
N PHE A 11 15.49 -17.67 -12.68
CA PHE A 11 16.13 -16.35 -12.72
C PHE A 11 15.13 -15.20 -12.51
N THR A 12 13.96 -15.30 -13.15
CA THR A 12 12.88 -14.31 -13.05
C THR A 12 12.33 -14.23 -11.62
N LEU A 13 12.09 -15.37 -10.98
CA LEU A 13 11.60 -15.46 -9.60
C LEU A 13 12.58 -14.84 -8.60
N ILE A 14 13.87 -15.13 -8.74
CA ILE A 14 14.91 -14.54 -7.87
C ILE A 14 14.91 -13.02 -8.00
N SER A 15 14.84 -12.50 -9.23
CA SER A 15 14.82 -11.05 -9.50
C SER A 15 13.57 -10.38 -8.91
N LEU A 16 12.39 -10.99 -9.08
CA LEU A 16 11.14 -10.49 -8.50
C LEU A 16 11.19 -10.47 -6.97
N THR A 17 11.68 -11.55 -6.36
CA THR A 17 11.85 -11.64 -4.90
C THR A 17 12.80 -10.56 -4.38
N PHE A 18 13.92 -10.33 -5.07
CA PHE A 18 14.87 -9.30 -4.67
C PHE A 18 14.25 -7.89 -4.76
N SER A 19 13.52 -7.60 -5.83
CA SER A 19 12.77 -6.34 -5.98
C SER A 19 11.75 -6.14 -4.84
N LEU A 20 11.03 -7.20 -4.48
CA LEU A 20 10.05 -7.15 -3.39
C LEU A 20 10.70 -6.91 -2.03
N ILE A 21 11.84 -7.55 -1.75
CA ILE A 21 12.63 -7.31 -0.52
C ILE A 21 13.15 -5.87 -0.50
N ALA A 22 13.61 -5.33 -1.64
CA ALA A 22 14.14 -3.97 -1.72
C ALA A 22 13.10 -2.91 -1.32
N VAL A 23 11.83 -3.11 -1.70
CA VAL A 23 10.71 -2.23 -1.30
C VAL A 23 10.41 -2.30 0.21
N LEU A 24 10.78 -3.38 0.89
CA LEU A 24 10.62 -3.52 2.36
C LEU A 24 11.74 -2.84 3.16
N ILE A 25 12.87 -2.50 2.53
CA ILE A 25 14.02 -1.88 3.21
C ILE A 25 13.66 -0.57 3.92
N PRO A 26 12.92 0.39 3.30
CA PRO A 26 12.53 1.62 3.97
C PRO A 26 11.70 1.38 5.24
N LEU A 27 10.88 0.32 5.26
CA LEU A 27 10.06 -0.03 6.42
C LEU A 27 10.94 -0.51 7.60
N LEU A 28 12.08 -1.14 7.32
CA LEU A 28 13.02 -1.61 8.35
C LEU A 28 13.75 -0.46 9.07
N PHE A 29 13.83 0.74 8.46
CA PHE A 29 14.49 1.93 9.01
C PHE A 29 13.56 2.83 9.85
N MET A 30 12.26 2.53 9.89
CA MET A 30 11.31 3.26 10.73
C MET A 30 11.56 2.93 12.21
N THR A 31 12.06 3.91 12.99
CA THR A 31 12.56 3.70 14.38
C THR A 31 11.57 4.11 15.48
N GLU A 32 10.46 4.74 15.10
CA GLU A 32 9.38 5.14 16.01
C GLU A 32 8.67 3.94 16.66
N VAL A 33 7.84 4.16 17.71
CA VAL A 33 7.06 3.09 18.36
C VAL A 33 6.27 2.26 17.35
N VAL A 34 5.68 2.94 16.36
CA VAL A 34 4.98 2.36 15.21
C VAL A 34 5.96 1.64 14.26
N GLY A 35 7.16 2.19 14.09
CA GLY A 35 8.23 1.60 13.30
C GLY A 35 8.72 0.25 13.82
N ARG A 36 8.73 0.02 15.14
CA ARG A 36 9.07 -1.31 15.71
C ARG A 36 8.11 -2.42 15.27
N LEU A 37 6.79 -2.14 15.26
CA LEU A 37 5.77 -3.08 14.78
C LEU A 37 5.91 -3.34 13.27
N PHE A 38 6.12 -2.28 12.47
CA PHE A 38 6.32 -2.42 11.03
C PHE A 38 7.62 -3.15 10.68
N ARG A 39 8.68 -2.99 11.49
CA ARG A 39 9.94 -3.71 11.33
C ARG A 39 9.78 -5.21 11.59
N GLU A 40 9.09 -5.60 12.66
CA GLU A 40 8.79 -7.02 12.94
C GLU A 40 7.92 -7.65 11.84
N PHE A 41 6.93 -6.90 11.34
CA PHE A 41 6.11 -7.32 10.20
C PHE A 41 6.92 -7.48 8.91
N ALA A 42 7.75 -6.49 8.58
CA ALA A 42 8.58 -6.51 7.37
C ALA A 42 9.59 -7.68 7.40
N ILE A 43 10.20 -7.97 8.55
CA ILE A 43 11.09 -9.13 8.73
C ILE A 43 10.32 -10.43 8.49
N THR A 44 9.13 -10.56 9.07
CA THR A 44 8.30 -11.76 8.89
C THR A 44 7.93 -11.99 7.42
N LEU A 45 7.52 -10.93 6.72
CA LEU A 45 7.23 -11.00 5.29
C LEU A 45 8.48 -11.34 4.46
N ALA A 46 9.61 -10.70 4.73
CA ALA A 46 10.85 -10.96 4.00
C ALA A 46 11.29 -12.42 4.15
N VAL A 47 11.27 -12.96 5.37
CA VAL A 47 11.58 -14.37 5.65
C VAL A 47 10.58 -15.30 4.96
N SER A 48 9.29 -14.99 5.03
CA SER A 48 8.23 -15.78 4.37
C SER A 48 8.42 -15.83 2.85
N ILE A 49 8.72 -14.69 2.21
CA ILE A 49 8.98 -14.60 0.77
C ILE A 49 10.24 -15.40 0.39
N LEU A 50 11.30 -15.34 1.21
CA LEU A 50 12.53 -16.08 0.97
C LEU A 50 12.29 -17.60 1.03
N ILE A 51 11.58 -18.07 2.05
CA ILE A 51 11.21 -19.48 2.18
C ILE A 51 10.32 -19.91 1.01
N SER A 52 9.33 -19.08 0.63
CA SER A 52 8.44 -19.32 -0.51
C SER A 52 9.23 -19.44 -1.83
N LEU A 53 10.25 -18.60 -2.05
CA LEU A 53 11.13 -18.69 -3.21
C LEU A 53 11.87 -20.03 -3.25
N VAL A 54 12.46 -20.47 -2.13
CA VAL A 54 13.18 -21.76 -2.04
C VAL A 54 12.23 -22.93 -2.30
N VAL A 55 11.05 -22.91 -1.69
CA VAL A 55 10.02 -23.94 -1.89
C VAL A 55 9.54 -23.92 -3.34
N SER A 56 9.26 -22.76 -3.93
CA SER A 56 8.80 -22.66 -5.31
C SER A 56 9.83 -23.17 -6.31
N LEU A 57 11.12 -22.83 -6.14
CA LEU A 57 12.19 -23.30 -7.02
C LEU A 57 12.46 -24.81 -6.91
N THR A 58 12.01 -25.47 -5.84
CA THR A 58 12.25 -26.90 -5.61
C THR A 58 11.01 -27.75 -5.88
N LEU A 59 9.86 -27.39 -5.31
CA LEU A 59 8.59 -28.10 -5.50
C LEU A 59 8.04 -27.93 -6.92
N THR A 60 8.04 -26.72 -7.46
CA THR A 60 7.41 -26.45 -8.78
C THR A 60 8.04 -27.27 -9.91
N PRO A 61 9.37 -27.31 -10.11
CA PRO A 61 9.95 -28.14 -11.16
C PRO A 61 9.77 -29.64 -10.89
N MET A 62 9.80 -30.07 -9.63
CA MET A 62 9.59 -31.47 -9.27
C MET A 62 8.17 -31.93 -9.59
N MET A 63 7.17 -31.12 -9.27
CA MET A 63 5.78 -31.41 -9.63
C MET A 63 5.56 -31.37 -11.15
N CYS A 64 6.11 -30.37 -11.84
CA CYS A 64 6.02 -30.29 -13.31
C CYS A 64 6.71 -31.46 -14.02
N ALA A 65 7.79 -32.00 -13.45
CA ALA A 65 8.47 -33.16 -14.03
C ALA A 65 7.70 -34.48 -13.79
N ARG A 66 6.95 -34.60 -12.69
CA ARG A 66 6.27 -35.85 -12.29
C ARG A 66 4.80 -35.92 -12.68
N LEU A 67 4.07 -34.80 -12.66
CA LEU A 67 2.62 -34.77 -12.91
C LEU A 67 2.25 -34.42 -14.35
N LEU A 68 3.18 -33.91 -15.16
CA LEU A 68 2.84 -33.40 -16.49
C LEU A 68 2.95 -34.51 -17.55
N PRO A 69 1.82 -34.93 -18.17
CA PRO A 69 1.86 -35.90 -19.26
C PRO A 69 2.57 -35.33 -20.50
N PRO A 70 3.15 -36.19 -21.35
CA PRO A 70 3.75 -35.76 -22.62
C PRO A 70 2.75 -34.94 -23.45
N HIS A 71 3.23 -33.88 -24.10
CA HIS A 71 2.39 -33.02 -24.93
C HIS A 71 1.74 -33.83 -26.06
N ALA A 72 0.43 -34.03 -25.97
CA ALA A 72 -0.40 -34.50 -27.08
C ALA A 72 -1.04 -33.28 -27.73
N GLU A 73 -0.96 -33.18 -29.06
CA GLU A 73 -1.62 -32.14 -29.83
C GLU A 73 -3.14 -32.21 -29.57
N ARG A 74 -3.66 -31.20 -28.86
CA ARG A 74 -5.09 -31.07 -28.58
C ARG A 74 -5.73 -30.15 -29.63
N PRO A 75 -6.99 -30.44 -30.03
CA PRO A 75 -7.72 -29.56 -30.93
C PRO A 75 -7.91 -28.17 -30.30
N PRO A 76 -8.00 -27.10 -31.12
CA PRO A 76 -8.05 -25.72 -30.62
C PRO A 76 -9.27 -25.52 -29.73
N GLY A 77 -9.00 -25.22 -28.46
CA GLY A 77 -10.01 -25.06 -27.43
C GLY A 77 -10.55 -23.63 -27.34
N LEU A 78 -11.43 -23.40 -26.36
CA LEU A 78 -11.89 -22.06 -26.01
C LEU A 78 -10.73 -21.13 -25.61
N LEU A 79 -9.68 -21.68 -24.99
CA LEU A 79 -8.47 -20.95 -24.59
C LEU A 79 -7.69 -20.42 -25.79
N ASP A 80 -7.53 -21.21 -26.86
CA ASP A 80 -6.84 -20.77 -28.08
C ASP A 80 -7.60 -19.65 -28.78
N ARG A 81 -8.94 -19.72 -28.78
CA ARG A 81 -9.80 -18.63 -29.29
C ARG A 81 -9.68 -17.36 -28.46
N LEU A 82 -9.58 -17.48 -27.13
CA LEU A 82 -9.37 -16.34 -26.24
C LEU A 82 -7.98 -15.73 -26.45
N GLN A 83 -6.95 -16.56 -26.61
CA GLN A 83 -5.58 -16.11 -26.88
C GLN A 83 -5.49 -15.40 -28.23
N ALA A 84 -6.09 -15.94 -29.29
CA ALA A 84 -6.13 -15.30 -30.60
C ALA A 84 -6.89 -13.97 -30.56
N ARG A 85 -7.99 -13.89 -29.81
CA ARG A 85 -8.68 -12.62 -29.56
C ARG A 85 -7.77 -11.63 -28.84
N TYR A 86 -7.16 -12.02 -27.73
CA TYR A 86 -6.24 -11.17 -26.98
C TYR A 86 -5.09 -10.67 -27.85
N ALA A 87 -4.51 -11.54 -28.69
CA ALA A 87 -3.49 -11.15 -29.66
C ALA A 87 -4.00 -10.08 -30.64
N GLY A 88 -5.23 -10.22 -31.14
CA GLY A 88 -5.87 -9.20 -31.98
C GLY A 88 -6.08 -7.86 -31.26
N TRP A 89 -6.52 -7.88 -30.00
CA TRP A 89 -6.63 -6.66 -29.18
C TRP A 89 -5.27 -6.01 -28.93
N LEU A 90 -4.24 -6.83 -28.69
CA LEU A 90 -2.88 -6.37 -28.47
C LEU A 90 -2.30 -5.73 -29.73
N ASP A 91 -2.56 -6.30 -30.91
CA ASP A 91 -2.09 -5.79 -32.18
C ASP A 91 -2.74 -4.44 -32.55
N ILE A 92 -4.03 -4.27 -32.24
CA ILE A 92 -4.72 -2.97 -32.36
C ILE A 92 -4.10 -1.92 -31.42
N THR A 93 -3.77 -2.33 -30.19
CA THR A 93 -3.18 -1.48 -29.15
C THR A 93 -1.75 -1.06 -29.51
N LEU A 94 -0.96 -1.99 -30.08
CA LEU A 94 0.39 -1.75 -30.58
C LEU A 94 0.38 -0.88 -31.84
N ARG A 95 -0.59 -1.06 -32.75
CA ARG A 95 -0.74 -0.19 -33.93
C ARG A 95 -1.05 1.26 -33.55
N HIS A 96 -1.70 1.48 -32.41
CA HIS A 96 -1.96 2.81 -31.83
C HIS A 96 -1.00 3.16 -30.68
N GLN A 97 0.27 2.72 -30.75
CA GLN A 97 1.29 2.92 -29.70
C GLN A 97 1.39 4.38 -29.21
N ARG A 98 1.25 5.36 -30.09
CA ARG A 98 1.31 6.78 -29.70
C ARG A 98 0.11 7.21 -28.86
N LEU A 99 -1.10 6.77 -29.22
CA LEU A 99 -2.31 7.07 -28.46
C LEU A 99 -2.32 6.33 -27.11
N THR A 100 -1.81 5.10 -27.06
CA THR A 100 -1.72 4.34 -25.81
C THR A 100 -0.65 4.89 -24.87
N LEU A 101 0.49 5.34 -25.39
CA LEU A 101 1.48 6.08 -24.60
C LEU A 101 0.93 7.42 -24.09
N LEU A 102 0.25 8.19 -24.95
CA LEU A 102 -0.40 9.44 -24.53
C LEU A 102 -1.49 9.18 -23.49
N ALA A 103 -2.30 8.14 -23.65
CA ALA A 103 -3.32 7.76 -22.69
C ALA A 103 -2.70 7.33 -21.35
N MET A 104 -1.64 6.51 -21.36
CA MET A 104 -0.92 6.13 -20.14
C MET A 104 -0.37 7.38 -19.43
N LEU A 105 0.32 8.25 -20.17
CA LEU A 105 0.90 9.47 -19.62
C LEU A 105 -0.17 10.44 -19.12
N ALA A 106 -1.27 10.60 -19.86
CA ALA A 106 -2.42 11.38 -19.44
C ALA A 106 -3.08 10.81 -18.18
N THR A 107 -3.20 9.48 -18.07
CA THR A 107 -3.79 8.84 -16.89
C THR A 107 -2.89 9.04 -15.66
N VAL A 108 -1.58 8.82 -15.80
CA VAL A 108 -0.60 9.06 -14.72
C VAL A 108 -0.57 10.53 -14.32
N ALA A 109 -0.52 11.44 -15.29
CA ALA A 109 -0.53 12.88 -15.04
C ALA A 109 -1.85 13.32 -14.39
N LEU A 110 -2.99 12.80 -14.85
CA LEU A 110 -4.29 13.08 -14.27
C LEU A 110 -4.37 12.54 -12.84
N THR A 111 -3.96 11.30 -12.58
CA THR A 111 -3.94 10.74 -11.21
C THR A 111 -3.00 11.53 -10.31
N GLY A 112 -1.82 11.91 -10.78
CA GLY A 112 -0.87 12.74 -10.03
C GLY A 112 -1.42 14.13 -9.73
N LEU A 113 -2.00 14.80 -10.74
CA LEU A 113 -2.63 16.10 -10.58
C LEU A 113 -3.85 16.04 -9.67
N LEU A 114 -4.65 14.98 -9.77
CA LEU A 114 -5.79 14.75 -8.91
C LEU A 114 -5.34 14.51 -7.48
N LEU A 115 -4.31 13.70 -7.24
CA LEU A 115 -3.75 13.48 -5.90
C LEU A 115 -3.23 14.79 -5.30
N ILE A 116 -2.41 15.55 -6.04
CA ILE A 116 -1.83 16.81 -5.54
C ILE A 116 -2.93 17.86 -5.33
N GLY A 117 -3.83 18.02 -6.30
CA GLY A 117 -4.90 19.01 -6.29
C GLY A 117 -5.98 18.71 -5.26
N SER A 118 -6.57 17.51 -5.29
CA SER A 118 -7.62 17.13 -4.34
C SER A 118 -7.11 17.09 -2.91
N TYR A 119 -5.89 16.61 -2.67
CA TYR A 119 -5.29 16.63 -1.34
C TYR A 119 -5.10 18.06 -0.83
N SER A 120 -4.57 18.95 -1.67
CA SER A 120 -4.35 20.36 -1.30
C SER A 120 -5.67 21.11 -1.09
N ILE A 121 -6.68 20.87 -1.93
CA ILE A 121 -8.02 21.46 -1.78
C ILE A 121 -8.71 20.94 -0.52
N CYS A 122 -8.71 19.63 -0.26
CA CYS A 122 -9.24 19.06 0.98
C CYS A 122 -8.52 19.61 2.22
N TYR A 123 -7.21 19.81 2.14
CA TYR A 123 -6.43 20.39 3.24
C TYR A 123 -6.80 21.86 3.49
N LEU A 124 -6.94 22.67 2.45
CA LEU A 124 -7.38 24.07 2.56
C LEU A 124 -8.83 24.18 3.05
N LEU A 125 -9.72 23.30 2.59
CA LEU A 125 -11.12 23.26 3.05
C LEU A 125 -11.23 22.81 4.52
N ALA A 126 -10.38 21.88 4.95
CA ALA A 126 -10.28 21.50 6.36
C ALA A 126 -9.77 22.67 7.24
N LEU A 127 -8.81 23.44 6.74
CA LEU A 127 -8.35 24.68 7.39
C LEU A 127 -9.48 25.71 7.52
N ASP A 128 -10.30 25.87 6.47
CA ASP A 128 -11.42 26.82 6.44
C ASP A 128 -12.57 26.43 7.40
N HIS A 129 -12.84 25.12 7.55
CA HIS A 129 -13.76 24.59 8.55
C HIS A 129 -13.22 24.58 9.99
N GLY A 130 -12.06 25.19 10.24
CA GLY A 130 -11.46 25.30 11.58
C GLY A 130 -10.84 24.00 12.11
N ILE A 131 -10.70 22.98 11.26
CA ILE A 131 -9.92 21.78 11.59
C ILE A 131 -8.45 22.14 11.36
N THR A 132 -7.80 22.67 12.41
CA THR A 132 -6.39 23.03 12.35
C THR A 132 -5.53 21.79 12.00
N PRO A 133 -4.34 21.98 11.41
CA PRO A 133 -3.42 20.87 11.12
C PRO A 133 -3.05 20.08 12.38
N GLY A 134 -3.12 20.74 13.54
CA GLY A 134 -2.97 20.12 14.86
C GLY A 134 -4.05 19.07 15.13
N VAL A 135 -5.33 19.36 14.87
CA VAL A 135 -6.46 18.41 15.03
C VAL A 135 -6.30 17.20 14.11
N LEU A 136 -5.94 17.43 12.84
CA LEU A 136 -5.70 16.34 11.86
C LEU A 136 -4.50 15.47 12.25
N ALA A 137 -3.39 16.09 12.66
CA ALA A 137 -2.21 15.37 13.14
C ALA A 137 -2.52 14.54 14.39
N THR A 138 -3.33 15.08 15.32
CA THR A 138 -3.78 14.33 16.50
C THR A 138 -4.73 13.19 16.16
N LEU A 139 -5.66 13.35 15.21
CA LEU A 139 -6.57 12.28 14.78
C LEU A 139 -5.82 11.15 14.06
N LEU A 140 -4.94 11.49 13.12
CA LEU A 140 -4.11 10.54 12.39
C LEU A 140 -3.10 9.82 13.32
N GLY A 141 -2.54 10.54 14.30
CA GLY A 141 -1.66 9.97 15.32
C GLY A 141 -2.37 9.12 16.37
N ALA A 142 -3.63 9.45 16.69
CA ALA A 142 -4.46 8.68 17.62
C ALA A 142 -4.95 7.36 17.00
N GLN A 143 -5.13 7.29 15.68
CA GLN A 143 -5.65 6.13 14.98
C GLN A 143 -4.89 4.80 15.26
N PRO A 144 -3.54 4.73 15.16
CA PRO A 144 -2.80 3.52 15.52
C PRO A 144 -2.89 3.19 17.02
N ILE A 145 -2.97 4.19 17.90
CA ILE A 145 -3.11 4.01 19.35
C ILE A 145 -4.50 3.46 19.69
N LEU A 146 -5.55 4.00 19.07
CA LEU A 146 -6.93 3.53 19.23
C LEU A 146 -7.09 2.11 18.68
N THR A 147 -6.43 1.80 17.56
CA THR A 147 -6.44 0.45 16.98
C THR A 147 -5.71 -0.54 17.88
N LEU A 148 -4.54 -0.17 18.45
CA LEU A 148 -3.84 -0.97 19.46
C LEU A 148 -4.69 -1.18 20.72
N ALA A 149 -5.35 -0.12 21.22
CA ALA A 149 -6.18 -0.20 22.41
C ALA A 149 -7.46 -1.03 22.20
N LEU A 150 -8.03 -1.01 21.00
CA LEU A 150 -9.18 -1.84 20.63
C LEU A 150 -8.79 -3.32 20.40
N LEU A 151 -7.57 -3.59 19.94
CA LEU A 151 -7.12 -4.94 19.59
C LEU A 151 -6.49 -5.71 20.77
N GLU A 152 -5.89 -5.01 21.75
CA GLU A 152 -5.12 -5.65 22.83
C GLU A 152 -5.96 -5.81 24.13
N ARG A 153 -6.46 -7.03 24.39
CA ARG A 153 -7.41 -7.33 25.49
C ARG A 153 -6.79 -7.57 26.88
N ARG A 154 -5.47 -7.39 27.06
CA ARG A 154 -4.76 -7.57 28.36
C ARG A 154 -3.74 -6.44 28.60
N PHE A 155 -4.11 -5.40 29.32
CA PHE A 155 -3.22 -4.28 29.67
C PHE A 155 -2.43 -4.54 30.98
N PRO A 156 -1.11 -4.34 31.01
CA PRO A 156 -0.35 -4.14 32.25
C PRO A 156 -0.62 -2.72 32.82
N PRO A 157 -0.72 -2.54 34.16
CA PRO A 157 -1.23 -1.31 34.78
C PRO A 157 -0.39 -0.05 34.51
N LEU A 158 0.93 -0.19 34.28
CA LEU A 158 1.80 0.95 33.93
C LEU A 158 1.53 1.52 32.51
N ARG A 159 1.11 0.70 31.55
CA ARG A 159 0.76 1.18 30.20
C ARG A 159 -0.58 1.92 30.19
N LEU A 160 -1.52 1.49 31.04
CA LEU A 160 -2.82 2.13 31.21
C LEU A 160 -2.68 3.55 31.76
N ALA A 161 -1.77 3.75 32.72
CA ALA A 161 -1.43 5.08 33.24
C ALA A 161 -0.81 5.98 32.16
N GLY A 162 0.12 5.46 31.34
CA GLY A 162 0.71 6.21 30.22
C GLY A 162 -0.30 6.59 29.14
N LEU A 163 -1.24 5.69 28.81
CA LEU A 163 -2.31 5.94 27.85
C LEU A 163 -3.28 7.03 28.35
N LEU A 164 -3.66 6.97 29.63
CA LEU A 164 -4.51 7.98 30.25
C LEU A 164 -3.82 9.34 30.29
N LEU A 165 -2.51 9.39 30.58
CA LEU A 165 -1.74 10.62 30.57
C LEU A 165 -1.62 11.21 29.15
N ALA A 166 -1.42 10.36 28.14
CA ALA A 166 -1.38 10.77 26.73
C ALA A 166 -2.74 11.29 26.22
N LEU A 167 -3.85 10.60 26.58
CA LEU A 167 -5.21 11.05 26.26
C LEU A 167 -5.56 12.37 26.98
N CYS A 168 -5.11 12.54 28.23
CA CYS A 168 -5.31 13.77 28.97
C CYS A 168 -4.51 14.94 28.35
N GLY A 169 -3.26 14.69 27.93
CA GLY A 169 -2.46 15.66 27.17
C GLY A 169 -3.07 16.02 25.81
N LEU A 170 -3.62 15.04 25.09
CA LEU A 170 -4.34 15.26 23.83
C LEU A 170 -5.60 16.13 24.05
N GLY A 171 -6.37 15.83 25.09
CA GLY A 171 -7.53 16.61 25.49
C GLY A 171 -7.17 18.05 25.87
N MET A 172 -6.06 18.26 26.56
CA MET A 172 -5.55 19.58 26.91
C MET A 172 -5.12 20.38 25.67
N VAL A 173 -4.44 19.76 24.69
CA VAL A 173 -4.07 20.40 23.42
C VAL A 173 -5.31 20.75 22.59
N MET A 174 -6.31 19.87 22.53
CA MET A 174 -7.61 20.16 21.89
C MET A 174 -8.31 21.35 22.56
N PHE A 175 -8.35 21.37 23.89
CA PHE A 175 -8.97 22.44 24.65
C PHE A 175 -8.25 23.78 24.46
N GLN A 176 -6.92 23.76 24.36
CA GLN A 176 -6.10 24.95 24.09
C GLN A 176 -6.26 25.43 22.63
N SER A 177 -6.39 24.51 21.66
CA SER A 177 -6.65 24.85 20.25
C SER A 177 -8.04 25.46 20.05
N ILE A 178 -9.05 24.99 20.79
CA ILE A 178 -10.40 25.57 20.80
C ILE A 178 -10.41 26.91 21.56
N GLY A 179 -9.65 27.03 22.65
CA GLY A 179 -9.53 28.28 23.43
C GLY A 179 -8.80 29.41 22.71
N MET A 180 -7.85 29.08 21.81
CA MET A 180 -7.18 30.04 20.91
C MET A 180 -8.06 30.42 19.72
N ALA A 181 -9.07 29.61 19.38
CA ALA A 181 -10.13 29.96 18.45
C ALA A 181 -11.18 30.86 19.13
N ARG A 182 -10.74 31.96 19.76
CA ARG A 182 -11.66 33.04 20.13
C ARG A 182 -12.39 33.46 18.87
N PHE A 183 -13.68 33.15 18.83
CA PHE A 183 -14.71 33.69 17.95
C PHE A 183 -14.22 34.96 17.22
N SER A 184 -13.81 34.78 15.97
CA SER A 184 -13.58 35.91 15.08
C SER A 184 -14.95 36.51 14.75
N LEU A 185 -15.36 37.50 15.56
CA LEU A 185 -16.53 38.35 15.30
C LEU A 185 -16.49 38.97 13.88
N ALA A 186 -15.32 39.02 13.24
CA ALA A 186 -15.15 39.53 11.89
C ALA A 186 -15.78 38.62 10.82
N GLY A 187 -15.85 37.30 11.03
CA GLY A 187 -16.48 36.37 10.09
C GLY A 187 -18.01 36.46 10.07
N MET A 188 -18.62 36.85 11.20
CA MET A 188 -20.07 36.99 11.33
C MET A 188 -20.59 38.31 10.73
N ALA A 189 -19.71 39.31 10.55
CA ALA A 189 -20.05 40.61 9.94
C ALA A 189 -20.01 40.59 8.39
N PHE A 190 -19.34 39.61 7.78
CA PHE A 190 -19.27 39.45 6.31
C PHE A 190 -20.32 38.48 5.74
N ALA A 191 -21.22 37.96 6.59
CA ALA A 191 -22.32 37.07 6.20
C ALA A 191 -23.66 37.81 6.00
N PHE A 192 -23.60 39.08 5.61
CA PHE A 192 -24.74 39.83 5.03
C PHE A 192 -24.34 40.44 3.70
#